data_AF-A0A816XZ15-F1
#
_entry.id   AF-A0A816XZ15-F1
#
_cell.length_a   1.000
_cell.length_b   1.000
_cell.length_c   1.000
_cell.angle_alpha   90.00
_cell.angle_beta   90.00
_cell.angle_gamma   90.00
#
_symmetry.space_group_name_H-M   'P 1'
#
loop_
_entity.id
_entity.type
_entity.pdbx_description
1 polymer ?
#
loop_
_entity_poly.entity_id
_entity_poly.type
_entity_poly.pdbx_seq_one_letter_code
_entity_poly.pdbx_strand_id
1 'polypeptide(L)'
;MDLPNHIFLSKNERLNGKAYHEALLPFFKEEGDRLFGHKIWGFQQDGASCHTDGRAQSWCRKHFDFFIPKEKWSPNSPELNPLDYSIWNEISRHVDYKKVKNVNDIRREVKKAVIKIDLNYVREVIGAFLRRVYSVGKNEGELIFDEHN
;
A
#
# COMPACT_ATOMS: atom_id res chain seq x y z
N MET A 1 17.89 8.70 3.76
CA MET A 1 17.00 8.19 2.71
C MET A 1 16.02 9.31 2.43
N ASP A 2 15.97 9.81 1.19
CA ASP A 2 14.98 10.83 0.84
C ASP A 2 13.58 10.25 1.01
N LEU A 3 12.68 11.09 1.54
CA LEU A 3 11.27 10.74 1.68
C LEU A 3 10.73 10.24 0.34
N PRO A 4 9.92 9.17 0.33
CA PRO A 4 9.14 8.84 -0.85
C PRO A 4 8.33 10.07 -1.26
N ASN A 5 8.21 10.31 -2.56
CA ASN A 5 7.27 11.33 -3.03
C ASN A 5 5.86 10.91 -2.61
N HIS A 6 5.09 11.83 -2.03
CA HIS A 6 3.73 11.56 -1.58
C HIS A 6 2.75 12.29 -2.48
N ILE A 7 1.74 11.56 -2.98
CA ILE A 7 0.61 12.15 -3.70
C ILE A 7 -0.57 12.26 -2.74
N PHE A 8 -1.06 13.49 -2.57
CA PHE A 8 -2.29 13.74 -1.81
C PHE A 8 -3.34 14.29 -2.76
N LEU A 9 -4.46 13.57 -2.88
CA LEU A 9 -5.62 14.05 -3.62
C LEU A 9 -6.19 15.31 -2.96
N SER A 10 -6.86 16.14 -3.76
CA SER A 10 -7.56 17.32 -3.28
C SER A 10 -8.74 16.93 -2.38
N LYS A 11 -9.20 17.86 -1.55
CA LYS A 11 -10.38 17.62 -0.70
C LYS A 11 -11.58 17.24 -1.60
N ASN A 12 -12.25 16.15 -1.26
CA ASN A 12 -13.39 15.57 -2.00
C ASN A 12 -13.05 14.95 -3.37
N GLU A 13 -11.80 14.97 -3.80
CA GLU A 13 -11.37 14.26 -4.99
C GLU A 13 -11.33 12.75 -4.68
N ARG A 14 -11.89 11.95 -5.59
CA ARG A 14 -11.83 10.49 -5.52
C ARG A 14 -10.89 9.99 -6.61
N LEU A 15 -10.05 9.03 -6.26
CA LEU A 15 -9.27 8.29 -7.24
C LEU A 15 -10.23 7.53 -8.17
N ASN A 16 -10.17 7.85 -9.46
CA ASN A 16 -10.88 7.12 -10.50
C ASN A 16 -9.89 6.29 -11.34
N GLY A 17 -10.42 5.36 -12.14
CA GLY A 17 -9.59 4.47 -12.96
C GLY A 17 -8.66 5.20 -13.95
N LYS A 18 -9.08 6.37 -14.46
CA LYS A 18 -8.24 7.17 -15.36
C LYS A 18 -7.03 7.76 -14.63
N ALA A 19 -7.27 8.45 -13.51
CA ALA A 19 -6.20 9.01 -12.69
C ALA A 19 -5.27 7.91 -12.14
N TYR A 20 -5.82 6.76 -11.78
CA TYR A 20 -5.03 5.61 -11.36
C TYR A 20 -4.07 5.14 -12.44
N HIS A 21 -4.60 4.88 -13.64
CA HIS A 21 -3.83 4.33 -14.75
C HIS A 21 -2.85 5.34 -15.38
N GLU A 22 -3.29 6.57 -15.60
CA GLU A 22 -2.50 7.57 -16.35
C GLU A 22 -1.50 8.32 -15.48
N ALA A 23 -1.71 8.42 -14.16
CA ALA A 23 -0.84 9.19 -13.27
C ALA A 23 -0.18 8.32 -12.20
N LEU A 24 -0.96 7.54 -11.44
CA LEU A 24 -0.42 6.84 -10.27
C LEU A 24 0.44 5.62 -10.64
N LEU A 25 0.01 4.79 -11.60
CA LEU A 25 0.79 3.62 -12.01
C LEU A 25 2.19 3.98 -12.56
N PRO A 26 2.34 4.95 -13.48
CA PRO A 26 3.66 5.42 -13.92
C PRO A 26 4.50 5.96 -12.76
N PHE A 27 3.89 6.76 -11.88
CA PHE A 27 4.56 7.31 -10.71
C PHE A 27 5.08 6.21 -9.77
N PHE A 28 4.27 5.18 -9.48
CA PHE A 28 4.71 4.07 -8.63
C PHE A 28 5.83 3.25 -9.26
N LYS A 29 5.81 3.07 -10.59
CA LYS A 29 6.90 2.39 -11.30
C LYS A 29 8.21 3.18 -11.19
N GLU A 30 8.15 4.48 -11.45
CA GLU A 30 9.32 5.34 -11.36
C GLU A 30 9.90 5.39 -9.93
N GLU A 31 9.04 5.55 -8.92
CA GLU A 31 9.49 5.54 -7.52
C GLU A 31 10.04 4.18 -7.10
N GLY A 32 9.41 3.08 -7.50
CA GLY A 32 9.93 1.74 -7.20
C GLY A 32 11.28 1.50 -7.86
N ASP A 33 11.46 1.85 -9.13
CA ASP A 33 12.76 1.74 -9.81
C ASP A 33 13.83 2.61 -9.16
N ARG A 34 13.46 3.81 -8.69
CA ARG A 34 14.37 4.67 -7.94
C ARG A 34 14.78 4.05 -6.61
N LEU A 35 13.84 3.45 -5.88
CA LEU A 35 14.08 2.88 -4.55
C LEU A 35 14.85 1.56 -4.59
N PHE A 36 14.54 0.70 -5.56
CA PHE A 36 15.12 -0.64 -5.69
C PHE A 36 16.29 -0.70 -6.67
N GLY A 37 16.47 0.33 -7.50
CA GLY A 37 17.54 0.40 -8.49
C GLY A 37 17.42 -0.73 -9.50
N HIS A 38 18.49 -1.53 -9.63
CA HIS A 38 18.53 -2.68 -10.51
C HIS A 38 17.94 -3.97 -9.91
N LYS A 39 17.38 -3.91 -8.69
CA LYS A 39 16.80 -5.08 -8.05
C LYS A 39 15.39 -5.32 -8.58
N ILE A 40 15.06 -6.60 -8.79
CA ILE A 40 13.70 -7.03 -9.07
C ILE A 40 12.83 -6.72 -7.85
N TRP A 41 11.66 -6.13 -8.11
CA TRP A 41 10.69 -5.79 -7.07
C TRP A 41 9.26 -6.08 -7.55
N GLY A 42 8.38 -6.28 -6.57
CA GLY A 42 6.99 -6.65 -6.82
C GLY A 42 6.01 -5.54 -6.48
N PHE A 43 4.96 -5.41 -7.28
CA PHE A 43 3.84 -4.52 -7.01
C PHE A 43 2.62 -5.32 -6.53
N GLN A 44 2.05 -4.92 -5.39
CA GLN A 44 0.84 -5.48 -4.80
C GLN A 44 -0.16 -4.35 -4.53
N GLN A 45 -1.44 -4.65 -4.76
CA GLN A 45 -2.57 -3.75 -4.55
C GLN A 45 -3.80 -4.57 -4.14
N ASP A 46 -4.78 -3.92 -3.50
CA ASP A 46 -6.04 -4.55 -3.11
C ASP A 46 -7.05 -4.64 -4.29
N GLY A 47 -8.24 -5.15 -4.01
CA GLY A 47 -9.31 -5.39 -4.99
C GLY A 47 -10.15 -4.16 -5.39
N ALA A 48 -9.71 -2.92 -5.13
CA ALA A 48 -10.49 -1.74 -5.46
C ALA A 48 -10.87 -1.65 -6.96
N SER A 49 -11.99 -0.99 -7.29
CA SER A 49 -12.52 -0.98 -8.66
C SER A 49 -11.55 -0.40 -9.69
N CYS A 50 -10.75 0.61 -9.32
CA CYS A 50 -9.72 1.17 -10.21
C CYS A 50 -8.52 0.23 -10.40
N HIS A 51 -8.22 -0.62 -9.43
CA HIS A 51 -7.13 -1.61 -9.47
C HIS A 51 -7.52 -2.83 -10.31
N THR A 52 -8.80 -3.19 -10.32
CA THR A 52 -9.33 -4.37 -11.03
C THR A 52 -9.75 -4.10 -12.48
N ASP A 53 -9.71 -2.83 -12.91
CA ASP A 53 -9.92 -2.40 -14.30
C ASP A 53 -8.93 -3.10 -15.25
N GLY A 54 -9.42 -3.51 -16.42
CA GLY A 54 -8.63 -4.27 -17.38
C GLY A 54 -7.40 -3.52 -17.89
N ARG A 55 -7.46 -2.19 -18.03
CA ARG A 55 -6.32 -1.37 -18.48
C ARG A 55 -5.26 -1.30 -17.39
N ALA A 56 -5.65 -1.04 -16.14
CA ALA A 56 -4.75 -1.05 -15.00
C ALA A 56 -4.02 -2.40 -14.85
N GLN A 57 -4.77 -3.50 -14.88
CA GLN A 57 -4.19 -4.85 -14.79
C GLN A 57 -3.24 -5.18 -15.96
N SER A 58 -3.61 -4.81 -17.19
CA SER A 58 -2.75 -4.99 -18.37
C SER A 58 -1.46 -4.18 -18.27
N TRP A 59 -1.56 -2.92 -17.83
CA TRP A 59 -0.42 -2.05 -17.60
C TRP A 59 0.51 -2.64 -16.55
N CYS A 60 0.00 -3.05 -15.39
CA CYS A 60 0.81 -3.65 -14.32
C CYS A 60 1.58 -4.88 -14.80
N ARG A 61 0.92 -5.79 -15.53
CA ARG A 61 1.55 -7.00 -16.10
C ARG A 61 2.67 -6.70 -17.09
N LYS A 62 2.56 -5.59 -17.83
CA LYS A 62 3.56 -5.19 -18.82
C LYS A 62 4.75 -4.48 -18.19
N HIS A 63 4.53 -3.75 -17.11
CA HIS A 63 5.51 -2.80 -16.59
C HIS A 63 6.21 -3.26 -15.31
N PHE A 64 5.59 -4.03 -14.42
CA PHE A 64 6.24 -4.51 -13.19
C PHE A 64 6.88 -5.90 -13.39
N ASP A 65 8.06 -6.11 -12.82
CA ASP A 65 8.76 -7.41 -12.89
C ASP A 65 7.96 -8.52 -12.20
N PHE A 66 7.34 -8.18 -11.06
CA PHE A 66 6.41 -9.04 -10.36
C PHE A 66 5.14 -8.27 -10.01
N PHE A 67 3.98 -8.87 -10.26
CA PHE A 67 2.68 -8.29 -9.98
C PHE A 67 1.71 -9.37 -9.57
N ILE A 68 0.95 -9.14 -8.48
CA ILE A 68 -0.16 -10.03 -8.09
C ILE A 68 -1.42 -9.57 -8.84
N PRO A 69 -1.88 -10.32 -9.86
CA PRO A 69 -3.04 -9.91 -10.63
C PRO A 69 -4.32 -10.13 -9.81
N LYS A 70 -5.40 -9.43 -10.17
CA LYS A 70 -6.66 -9.47 -9.41
C LYS A 70 -7.21 -10.88 -9.20
N GLU A 71 -6.97 -11.80 -10.13
CA GLU A 71 -7.45 -13.18 -10.06
C GLU A 71 -6.72 -14.01 -8.99
N LYS A 72 -5.59 -13.51 -8.48
CA LYS A 72 -4.78 -14.14 -7.42
C LYS A 72 -4.94 -13.46 -6.07
N TRP A 73 -5.57 -12.28 -6.03
CA TRP A 73 -5.85 -11.58 -4.78
C TRP A 73 -7.21 -11.98 -4.24
N SER A 74 -7.26 -12.42 -2.99
CA SER A 74 -8.53 -12.77 -2.34
C SER A 74 -9.37 -11.51 -2.10
N PRO A 75 -10.66 -11.49 -2.49
CA PRO A 75 -11.56 -10.40 -2.15
C PRO A 75 -11.72 -10.25 -0.62
N ASN A 76 -11.87 -9.02 -0.14
CA ASN A 76 -12.11 -8.70 1.27
C ASN A 76 -11.06 -9.26 2.24
N SER A 77 -9.78 -9.25 1.86
CA SER A 77 -8.68 -9.75 2.68
C SER A 77 -7.75 -8.64 3.21
N PRO A 78 -8.22 -7.72 4.08
CA PRO A 78 -7.35 -6.71 4.71
C PRO A 78 -6.22 -7.35 5.55
N GLU A 79 -6.43 -8.55 6.07
CA GLU A 79 -5.44 -9.34 6.79
C GLU A 79 -4.25 -9.75 5.92
N LEU A 80 -4.34 -9.65 4.59
CA LEU A 80 -3.24 -9.94 3.67
C LEU A 80 -2.55 -8.67 3.15
N ASN A 81 -3.13 -7.49 3.32
CA ASN A 81 -2.54 -6.24 2.84
C ASN A 81 -1.66 -5.59 3.93
N PRO A 82 -0.32 -5.50 3.73
CA PRO A 82 0.60 -4.85 4.67
C PRO A 82 0.19 -3.45 5.12
N LEU A 83 -0.43 -2.70 4.21
CA LEU A 83 -0.93 -1.38 4.52
C LEU A 83 -2.07 -1.43 5.54
N ASP A 84 -3.01 -2.36 5.36
CA ASP A 84 -4.24 -2.46 6.16
C ASP A 84 -4.01 -3.09 7.53
N TYR A 85 -3.30 -4.22 7.60
CA TYR A 85 -3.10 -4.89 8.90
C TYR A 85 -2.04 -4.22 9.79
N SER A 86 -1.22 -3.30 9.25
CA SER A 86 -0.11 -2.71 10.03
C SER A 86 0.18 -1.23 9.72
N ILE A 87 0.60 -0.89 8.50
CA ILE A 87 1.25 0.42 8.25
C ILE A 87 0.29 1.59 8.50
N TRP A 88 -0.99 1.48 8.16
CA TRP A 88 -1.97 2.54 8.43
C TRP A 88 -2.16 2.79 9.92
N ASN A 89 -2.19 1.74 10.74
CA ASN A 89 -2.28 1.86 12.19
C ASN A 89 -1.04 2.55 12.76
N GLU A 90 0.14 2.18 12.27
CA GLU A 90 1.40 2.81 12.71
C GLU A 90 1.49 4.29 12.31
N ILE A 91 1.09 4.65 11.08
CA ILE A 91 0.97 6.05 10.66
C ILE A 91 0.02 6.81 11.61
N SER A 92 -1.16 6.25 11.87
CA SER A 92 -2.18 6.85 12.75
C SER A 92 -1.64 7.14 14.15
N ARG A 93 -0.89 6.20 14.76
CA ARG A 93 -0.25 6.39 16.08
C ARG A 93 0.72 7.57 16.13
N HIS A 94 1.41 7.86 15.02
CA HIS A 94 2.39 8.95 14.95
C HIS A 94 1.81 10.31 14.54
N VAL A 95 0.56 10.35 14.07
CA VAL A 95 -0.15 11.58 13.72
C VAL A 95 -0.63 12.28 14.99
N ASP A 96 -0.22 13.54 15.17
CA ASP A 96 -0.75 14.39 16.25
C ASP A 96 -2.07 15.02 15.83
N TYR A 97 -3.17 14.29 16.04
CA TYR A 97 -4.52 14.75 15.70
C TYR A 97 -4.94 16.04 16.41
N LYS A 98 -4.32 16.41 17.54
CA LYS A 98 -4.61 17.69 18.23
C LYS A 98 -4.16 18.90 17.40
N LYS A 99 -3.20 18.72 16.49
CA LYS A 99 -2.70 19.76 15.57
C LYS A 99 -3.48 19.84 14.26
N VAL A 100 -4.40 18.91 14.00
CA VAL A 100 -5.12 18.82 12.72
C VAL A 100 -6.37 19.69 12.76
N LYS A 101 -6.38 20.81 12.02
CA LYS A 101 -7.56 21.68 11.87
C LYS A 101 -8.11 21.72 10.44
N ASN A 102 -7.30 21.31 9.47
CA ASN A 102 -7.65 21.32 8.06
C ASN A 102 -6.85 20.26 7.28
N VAL A 103 -7.14 20.16 5.97
CA VAL A 103 -6.51 19.18 5.06
C VAL A 103 -4.99 19.37 4.94
N ASN A 104 -4.47 20.60 5.06
CA ASN A 104 -3.03 20.83 4.99
C ASN A 104 -2.32 20.38 6.27
N ASP A 105 -2.99 20.50 7.43
CA ASP A 105 -2.45 19.99 8.68
C ASP A 105 -2.35 18.47 8.67
N ILE A 106 -3.40 17.75 8.24
CA ILE A 106 -3.34 16.29 8.15
C ILE A 106 -2.25 15.83 7.17
N ARG A 107 -2.12 16.48 6.00
CA ARG A 107 -1.04 16.18 5.04
C ARG A 107 0.35 16.33 5.67
N ARG A 108 0.55 17.39 6.45
CA ARG A 108 1.82 17.66 7.14
C ARG A 108 2.09 16.64 8.23
N GLU A 109 1.10 16.32 9.07
CA GLU A 109 1.28 15.36 10.15
C GLU A 109 1.43 13.92 9.63
N VAL A 110 0.75 13.53 8.54
CA VAL A 110 0.98 12.23 7.88
C VAL A 110 2.39 12.14 7.31
N LYS A 111 2.90 13.17 6.63
CA LYS A 111 4.30 13.17 6.15
C LYS A 111 5.29 13.00 7.30
N LYS A 112 5.06 13.67 8.44
CA LYS A 112 5.90 13.50 9.64
C LYS A 112 5.79 12.09 10.21
N ALA A 113 4.59 11.53 10.25
CA ALA A 113 4.35 10.18 10.74
C ALA A 113 5.11 9.13 9.90
N VAL A 114 5.04 9.23 8.56
CA VAL A 114 5.76 8.31 7.66
C VAL A 114 7.28 8.32 7.91
N ILE A 115 7.89 9.48 8.16
CA ILE A 115 9.33 9.59 8.46
C ILE A 115 9.72 8.85 9.75
N LYS A 116 8.79 8.75 10.70
CA LYS A 116 9.04 8.13 12.01
C LYS A 116 8.97 6.61 11.97
N ILE A 117 8.42 6.03 10.91
CA ILE A 117 8.30 4.57 10.80
C ILE A 117 9.69 4.00 10.51
N ASP A 118 10.14 3.10 11.37
CA ASP A 118 11.40 2.39 11.19
C ASP A 118 11.33 1.50 9.92
N LEU A 119 12.34 1.59 9.08
CA LEU A 119 12.45 0.73 7.89
C LEU A 119 12.54 -0.76 8.25
N ASN A 120 13.11 -1.12 9.40
CA ASN A 120 13.12 -2.49 9.88
C ASN A 120 11.70 -2.97 10.21
N TYR A 121 10.88 -2.12 10.83
CA TYR A 121 9.46 -2.42 11.04
C TYR A 121 8.73 -2.65 9.71
N VAL A 122 8.94 -1.79 8.71
CA VAL A 122 8.37 -2.00 7.36
C VAL A 122 8.80 -3.34 6.76
N ARG A 123 10.07 -3.73 6.91
CA ARG A 123 10.58 -5.03 6.43
C ARG A 123 9.95 -6.20 7.17
N GLU A 124 9.76 -6.11 8.48
CA GLU A 124 9.11 -7.14 9.29
C GLU A 124 7.65 -7.34 8.88
N VAL A 125 6.92 -6.24 8.69
CA VAL A 125 5.54 -6.25 8.17
C VAL A 125 5.50 -6.93 6.81
N ILE A 126 6.31 -6.49 5.84
CA ILE A 126 6.35 -7.12 4.51
C ILE A 126 6.74 -8.61 4.61
N GLY A 127 7.71 -8.94 5.47
CA GLY A 127 8.17 -10.31 5.71
C GLY A 127 7.12 -11.22 6.36
N ALA A 128 6.11 -10.65 7.03
CA ALA A 128 4.99 -11.41 7.60
C ALA A 128 4.00 -11.90 6.54
N PHE A 129 3.93 -11.26 5.37
CA PHE A 129 2.94 -11.54 4.32
C PHE A 129 2.77 -13.03 4.02
N LEU A 130 3.86 -13.76 3.76
CA LEU A 130 3.78 -15.19 3.42
C LEU A 130 3.26 -16.05 4.58
N ARG A 131 3.61 -15.72 5.83
CA ARG A 131 3.09 -16.43 7.01
C ARG A 131 1.59 -16.17 7.18
N ARG A 132 1.12 -14.96 6.88
CA ARG A 132 -0.32 -14.62 6.89
C ARG A 132 -1.08 -15.37 5.81
N VAL A 133 -0.58 -15.39 4.57
CA VAL A 133 -1.17 -16.19 3.48
C VAL A 133 -1.29 -17.66 3.86
N TYR A 134 -0.24 -18.23 4.45
CA TYR A 134 -0.27 -19.61 4.94
C TYR A 134 -1.31 -19.81 6.06
N SER A 135 -1.41 -18.86 6.98
CA SER A 135 -2.37 -18.93 8.09
C SER A 135 -3.81 -18.81 7.61
N VAL A 136 -4.12 -17.93 6.65
CA VAL A 136 -5.44 -17.87 6.00
C VAL A 136 -5.76 -19.20 5.31
N GLY A 137 -4.80 -19.78 4.59
CA GLY A 137 -4.97 -21.09 3.96
C GLY A 137 -5.23 -22.22 4.96
N LYS A 138 -4.58 -22.19 6.14
CA LYS A 138 -4.83 -23.15 7.22
C LYS A 138 -6.19 -23.00 7.89
N ASN A 139 -6.69 -21.77 7.98
CA ASN A 139 -8.01 -21.49 8.56
C ASN A 139 -9.11 -21.49 7.48
N GLU A 140 -8.90 -22.20 6.37
CA GLU A 140 -9.90 -22.36 5.29
C GLU A 140 -10.46 -21.04 4.73
N GLY A 141 -9.66 -19.97 4.78
CA GLY A 141 -10.06 -18.63 4.32
C GLY A 141 -10.70 -17.75 5.40
N GLU A 142 -10.78 -18.20 6.65
CA GLU A 142 -11.28 -17.39 7.76
C GLU A 142 -10.31 -16.25 8.15
N LEU A 143 -10.88 -15.23 8.80
CA LEU A 143 -10.13 -14.09 9.31
C LEU A 143 -9.08 -14.56 10.34
N ILE A 144 -7.84 -14.13 10.12
CA ILE A 144 -6.77 -14.32 11.09
C ILE A 144 -6.58 -13.03 11.89
N PHE A 145 -6.43 -13.17 13.20
CA PHE A 145 -6.04 -12.09 14.09
C PHE A 145 -4.60 -12.33 14.52
N ASP A 146 -3.75 -11.30 14.47
CA ASP A 146 -2.44 -11.43 15.11
C ASP A 146 -2.63 -11.43 16.63
N GLU A 147 -2.08 -12.44 17.28
CA GLU A 147 -2.01 -12.55 18.74
C GLU A 147 -0.98 -11.57 19.35
N HIS A 148 -0.37 -10.71 18.52
CA HIS A 148 0.68 -9.78 18.89
C HIS A 148 0.36 -8.37 18.37
N ASN A 149 -0.56 -7.70 19.06
CA ASN A 149 -0.63 -6.24 19.12
C ASN A 149 -0.55 -5.80 20.58
#